data_AF-A0A0J9W262-F1
#
_entry.id   AF-A0A0J9W262-F1
#
_cell.length_a   1.000
_cell.length_b   1.000
_cell.length_c   1.000
_cell.angle_alpha   90.00
_cell.angle_beta   90.00
_cell.angle_gamma   90.00
#
_symmetry.space_group_name_H-M   'P 1'
#
loop_
_entity.id
_entity.type
_entity.pdbx_description
1 polymer ?
#
loop_
_entity_poly.entity_id
_entity_poly.type
_entity_poly.pdbx_seq_one_letter_code
_entity_poly.pdbx_strand_id
1 'polypeptide(L)'
;MSADKAQHAPPNPEPISLSTLPLPPVAPSNDTGDCTPEVNRNGTGCMTLASNEDFQAGGFLPDGKHVLVLVTFTGAPSPPDPSSVYNGSQIILVKTDGKVFPSGSPWKCLTCGLAEQNIRGVSPTYSYPQAFGDGKRILFGINILDCGEHKLVDAACTPERTHVYPIRWNTSPDGTGEGGAIRELRLHPDDVHLGFNVFTTNGRKIGQYAYLGRLKFNAKPTAGIPLVPRYDVVKVTRLFNPEADQPIATHGKDITINRNAITVGELRGFSGRGTEVTYIGYPAESSNIDVFAVHLQTGKVRRLTSHPEYCDPIAISPDDQWMTILDTRGTDRQMWLSGMRHIPPITDLISTSVTSSTRNNGQRRFFRPYLLDRYGDRADYFGQKVNGQGEGVPGSGDYNDPEWNAMADPRWSPDGTQIVYGEAQTLPPACGGMNSLPCYPSKEPGGRRVRVVLATLTTREPLNIPAVDLISDEVPWGVKYSPGGIDPQRPEPTPGNYTLMGLSCGYADVEIIGGDDESISEISVVYHEFSDDGSTFMSGSETVRATFPSLTLSHVDWYSDLTQAGRSKSTKRTSSDGFHLTIDVLTNIFQANGTMNTTIDGHLYTQPANRT
;
A
#
# COMPACT_ATOMS: atom_id res chain seq x y z
N MET A 1 20.05 -5.81 15.37
CA MET A 1 20.20 -5.12 14.06
C MET A 1 21.45 -5.66 13.39
N SER A 2 21.43 -5.94 12.08
CA SER A 2 22.68 -6.28 11.38
C SER A 2 23.67 -5.11 11.50
N ALA A 3 24.89 -5.39 11.92
CA ALA A 3 25.95 -4.39 12.08
C ALA A 3 26.23 -3.57 10.80
N ASP A 4 25.83 -4.07 9.63
CA ASP A 4 25.97 -3.41 8.32
C ASP A 4 25.22 -2.06 8.22
N LYS A 5 24.03 -1.93 8.81
CA LYS A 5 23.20 -0.72 8.60
C LYS A 5 23.74 0.52 9.33
N ALA A 6 24.41 0.32 10.46
CA ALA A 6 24.94 1.43 11.26
C ALA A 6 26.19 2.09 10.62
N GLN A 7 26.76 1.49 9.58
CA GLN A 7 28.04 1.92 9.01
C GLN A 7 27.90 2.90 7.84
N HIS A 8 26.71 3.06 7.25
CA HIS A 8 26.49 3.96 6.12
C HIS A 8 25.92 5.30 6.58
N ALA A 9 26.65 6.39 6.36
CA ALA A 9 26.16 7.74 6.65
C ALA A 9 24.87 8.04 5.86
N PRO A 10 23.92 8.82 6.42
CA PRO A 10 22.77 9.34 5.69
C PRO A 10 23.19 10.13 4.44
N PRO A 11 22.45 10.03 3.32
CA PRO A 11 22.70 10.89 2.17
C PRO A 11 22.28 12.33 2.48
N ASN A 12 22.86 13.29 1.74
CA ASN A 12 22.36 14.66 1.75
C ASN A 12 20.95 14.71 1.14
N PRO A 13 20.08 15.65 1.59
CA PRO A 13 18.79 15.89 0.95
C PRO A 13 18.95 16.23 -0.54
N GLU A 14 18.09 15.63 -1.37
CA GLU A 14 17.99 15.86 -2.81
C GLU A 14 17.21 17.16 -3.08
N PRO A 15 17.65 18.02 -4.00
CA PRO A 15 16.83 19.12 -4.50
C PRO A 15 15.63 18.60 -5.31
N ILE A 16 14.42 18.97 -4.89
CA ILE A 16 13.15 18.49 -5.49
C ILE A 16 12.36 19.67 -6.04
N SER A 17 11.94 19.58 -7.30
CA SER A 17 10.94 20.46 -7.91
C SER A 17 9.61 19.73 -8.05
N LEU A 18 8.51 20.40 -7.69
CA LEU A 18 7.16 19.82 -7.67
C LEU A 18 6.26 20.50 -8.71
N SER A 19 5.48 19.68 -9.42
CA SER A 19 4.46 20.16 -10.37
C SER A 19 3.24 19.23 -10.34
N THR A 20 2.06 19.76 -10.68
CA THR A 20 0.84 18.95 -10.85
C THR A 20 0.66 18.61 -12.33
N LEU A 21 0.40 17.34 -12.64
CA LEU A 21 0.10 16.93 -14.01
C LEU A 21 -1.31 17.35 -14.44
N PRO A 22 -1.52 17.71 -15.72
CA PRO A 22 -2.81 18.21 -16.20
C PRO A 22 -3.83 17.06 -16.37
N LEU A 23 -4.83 17.02 -15.48
CA LEU A 23 -5.98 16.12 -15.59
C LEU A 23 -7.13 16.73 -16.41
N PRO A 24 -8.09 15.92 -16.88
CA PRO A 24 -9.32 16.40 -17.52
C PRO A 24 -10.04 17.48 -16.67
N PRO A 25 -10.78 18.42 -17.30
CA PRO A 25 -11.59 19.38 -16.57
C PRO A 25 -12.72 18.69 -15.82
N VAL A 26 -13.22 19.32 -14.76
CA VAL A 26 -14.35 18.82 -13.98
C VAL A 26 -15.66 19.20 -14.67
N ALA A 27 -16.59 18.26 -14.79
CA ALA A 27 -17.93 18.54 -15.31
C ALA A 27 -18.75 19.39 -14.32
N PRO A 28 -19.62 20.31 -14.79
CA PRO A 28 -20.52 21.07 -13.93
C PRO A 28 -21.45 20.19 -13.08
N SER A 29 -21.92 19.07 -13.64
CA SER A 29 -22.66 18.03 -12.94
C SER A 29 -22.41 16.66 -13.59
N ASN A 30 -23.08 15.61 -13.08
CA ASN A 30 -23.04 14.27 -13.66
C ASN A 30 -24.10 14.05 -14.77
N ASP A 31 -24.93 15.05 -15.06
CA ASP A 31 -26.01 14.94 -16.02
C ASP A 31 -25.47 14.80 -17.45
N THR A 32 -26.10 13.95 -18.25
CA THR A 32 -25.71 13.69 -19.64
C THR A 32 -25.67 14.98 -20.46
N GLY A 33 -24.51 15.29 -21.05
CA GLY A 33 -24.30 16.47 -21.88
C GLY A 33 -23.70 17.68 -21.16
N ASP A 34 -23.49 17.62 -19.84
CA ASP A 34 -22.91 18.74 -19.07
C ASP A 34 -21.42 18.98 -19.35
N CYS A 35 -20.70 17.98 -19.88
CA CYS A 35 -19.37 18.18 -20.44
C CYS A 35 -19.48 18.81 -21.84
N THR A 36 -19.83 20.09 -21.88
CA THR A 36 -20.00 20.82 -23.13
C THR A 36 -18.65 21.26 -23.75
N PRO A 37 -18.62 21.67 -25.03
CA PRO A 37 -17.43 22.27 -25.64
C PRO A 37 -16.94 23.55 -24.93
N GLU A 38 -17.79 24.26 -24.19
CA GLU A 38 -17.38 25.39 -23.35
C GLU A 38 -16.54 24.94 -22.16
N VAL A 39 -16.85 23.77 -21.58
CA VAL A 39 -16.10 23.15 -20.47
C VAL A 39 -14.84 22.46 -21.00
N ASN A 40 -14.96 21.66 -22.05
CA ASN A 40 -13.85 21.00 -22.72
C ASN A 40 -13.93 21.17 -24.24
N ARG A 41 -13.26 22.20 -24.77
CA ARG A 41 -13.23 22.53 -26.21
C ARG A 41 -12.73 21.40 -27.10
N ASN A 42 -11.92 20.49 -26.57
CA ASN A 42 -11.36 19.38 -27.35
C ASN A 42 -12.27 18.15 -27.39
N GLY A 43 -13.40 18.15 -26.65
CA GLY A 43 -14.32 17.02 -26.60
C GLY A 43 -13.71 15.73 -26.02
N THR A 44 -12.64 15.84 -25.22
CA THR A 44 -11.91 14.68 -24.65
C THR A 44 -12.35 14.30 -23.24
N GLY A 45 -13.64 14.48 -22.94
CA GLY A 45 -14.28 14.14 -21.68
C GLY A 45 -14.04 15.11 -20.52
N CYS A 46 -14.89 15.03 -19.50
CA CYS A 46 -14.77 15.74 -18.23
C CYS A 46 -14.83 14.74 -17.08
N MET A 47 -14.08 14.97 -16.01
CA MET A 47 -14.07 14.09 -14.85
C MET A 47 -15.06 14.55 -13.77
N THR A 48 -15.40 13.66 -12.85
CA THR A 48 -16.09 14.03 -11.60
C THR A 48 -15.17 14.94 -10.75
N LEU A 49 -15.70 15.50 -9.65
CA LEU A 49 -14.85 16.14 -8.63
C LEU A 49 -13.81 15.17 -8.03
N ALA A 50 -13.99 13.87 -8.26
CA ALA A 50 -13.19 12.70 -7.88
C ALA A 50 -12.82 12.61 -6.40
N SER A 51 -13.13 11.49 -5.79
CA SER A 51 -12.53 11.09 -4.52
C SER A 51 -11.35 10.15 -4.79
N ASN A 52 -10.78 9.60 -3.73
CA ASN A 52 -9.79 8.54 -3.84
C ASN A 52 -10.34 7.21 -4.38
N GLU A 53 -11.66 7.01 -4.46
CA GLU A 53 -12.27 5.80 -5.04
C GLU A 53 -12.34 5.89 -6.58
N ASP A 54 -12.41 7.11 -7.12
CA ASP A 54 -12.59 7.41 -8.54
C ASP A 54 -11.28 7.74 -9.28
N PHE A 55 -10.15 7.65 -8.56
CA PHE A 55 -8.88 8.18 -9.04
C PHE A 55 -7.69 7.42 -8.50
N GLN A 56 -6.71 7.18 -9.37
CA GLN A 56 -5.41 6.66 -8.94
C GLN A 56 -4.30 7.08 -9.91
N ALA A 57 -3.20 7.61 -9.36
CA ALA A 57 -1.97 7.78 -10.12
C ALA A 57 -1.28 6.42 -10.35
N GLY A 58 -0.82 6.19 -11.58
CA GLY A 58 -0.13 4.97 -11.98
C GLY A 58 1.35 5.17 -12.25
N GLY A 59 1.94 4.20 -12.95
CA GLY A 59 3.34 4.24 -13.38
C GLY A 59 3.60 5.08 -14.62
N PHE A 60 4.88 5.37 -14.84
CA PHE A 60 5.37 5.93 -16.10
C PHE A 60 5.32 4.87 -17.20
N LEU A 61 5.12 5.30 -18.45
CA LEU A 61 5.50 4.50 -19.60
C LEU A 61 7.04 4.40 -19.72
N PRO A 62 7.57 3.42 -20.47
CA PRO A 62 9.02 3.23 -20.61
C PRO A 62 9.79 4.42 -21.18
N ASP A 63 9.10 5.39 -21.81
CA ASP A 63 9.72 6.61 -22.32
C ASP A 63 9.95 7.70 -21.26
N GLY A 64 9.46 7.50 -20.04
CA GLY A 64 9.57 8.44 -18.93
C GLY A 64 8.79 9.76 -19.09
N LYS A 65 7.97 9.89 -20.15
CA LYS A 65 7.32 11.15 -20.53
C LYS A 65 5.80 11.13 -20.40
N HIS A 66 5.25 9.96 -20.05
CA HIS A 66 3.82 9.75 -19.90
C HIS A 66 3.55 8.97 -18.64
N VAL A 67 2.55 9.41 -17.88
CA VAL A 67 2.09 8.76 -16.66
C VAL A 67 0.69 8.19 -16.90
N LEU A 68 0.47 6.96 -16.46
CA LEU A 68 -0.86 6.35 -16.44
C LEU A 68 -1.69 6.91 -15.28
N VAL A 69 -2.95 7.20 -15.51
CA VAL A 69 -3.87 7.68 -14.47
C VAL A 69 -5.22 7.02 -14.66
N LEU A 70 -5.79 6.52 -13.57
CA LEU A 70 -7.20 6.15 -13.48
C LEU A 70 -8.02 7.39 -13.16
N VAL A 71 -9.05 7.66 -13.95
CA VAL A 71 -10.04 8.72 -13.72
C VAL A 71 -11.45 8.19 -13.96
N THR A 72 -12.44 8.78 -13.30
CA THR A 72 -13.86 8.58 -13.64
C THR A 72 -14.36 9.78 -14.47
N PHE A 73 -14.70 9.53 -15.73
CA PHE A 73 -15.36 10.51 -16.60
C PHE A 73 -16.88 10.57 -16.36
N THR A 74 -17.48 11.74 -16.55
CA THR A 74 -18.91 12.01 -16.34
C THR A 74 -19.40 13.12 -17.27
N GLY A 75 -20.73 13.26 -17.38
CA GLY A 75 -21.37 14.35 -18.12
C GLY A 75 -21.20 14.29 -19.64
N ALA A 76 -20.75 13.16 -20.19
CA ALA A 76 -20.62 13.00 -21.64
C ALA A 76 -21.98 13.16 -22.35
N PRO A 77 -22.01 13.72 -23.58
CA PRO A 77 -23.23 13.77 -24.38
C PRO A 77 -23.70 12.38 -24.79
N SER A 78 -24.99 12.24 -25.13
CA SER A 78 -25.54 10.98 -25.67
C SER A 78 -24.97 10.64 -27.06
N PRO A 79 -24.84 9.35 -27.40
CA PRO A 79 -24.62 8.94 -28.78
C PRO A 79 -25.66 9.56 -29.74
N PRO A 80 -25.30 9.91 -30.99
CA PRO A 80 -24.06 9.54 -31.69
C PRO A 80 -22.91 10.54 -31.54
N ASP A 81 -22.94 11.46 -30.56
CA ASP A 81 -21.82 12.40 -30.35
C ASP A 81 -20.50 11.63 -30.10
N PRO A 82 -19.40 11.97 -30.79
CA PRO A 82 -18.11 11.28 -30.62
C PRO A 82 -17.57 11.31 -29.18
N SER A 83 -17.94 12.31 -28.39
CA SER A 83 -17.53 12.48 -27.00
C SER A 83 -18.31 11.58 -26.03
N SER A 84 -19.36 10.90 -26.50
CA SER A 84 -20.15 9.95 -25.69
C SER A 84 -19.33 8.80 -25.11
N VAL A 85 -18.14 8.54 -25.65
CA VAL A 85 -17.23 7.48 -25.20
C VAL A 85 -16.49 7.79 -23.88
N TYR A 86 -16.49 9.04 -23.43
CA TYR A 86 -15.81 9.46 -22.20
C TYR A 86 -16.74 9.36 -21.00
N ASN A 87 -17.05 8.15 -20.55
CA ASN A 87 -17.93 7.91 -19.41
C ASN A 87 -17.41 6.77 -18.51
N GLY A 88 -17.63 6.88 -17.21
CA GLY A 88 -17.20 5.89 -16.21
C GLY A 88 -15.69 5.87 -15.96
N SER A 89 -15.22 4.84 -15.26
CA SER A 89 -13.80 4.65 -14.94
C SER A 89 -12.98 4.32 -16.20
N GLN A 90 -11.90 5.05 -16.42
CA GLN A 90 -11.04 4.94 -17.60
C GLN A 90 -9.56 5.11 -17.23
N ILE A 91 -8.67 4.48 -18.01
CA ILE A 91 -7.23 4.72 -17.93
C ILE A 91 -6.83 5.73 -19.01
N ILE A 92 -6.14 6.79 -18.58
CA ILE A 92 -5.58 7.82 -19.44
C ILE A 92 -4.05 7.85 -19.35
N LEU A 93 -3.39 8.30 -20.41
CA LEU A 93 -2.01 8.76 -20.40
C LEU A 93 -1.99 10.27 -20.23
N VAL A 94 -1.13 10.78 -19.35
CA VAL A 94 -0.91 12.21 -19.15
C VAL A 94 0.53 12.55 -19.46
N LYS A 95 0.77 13.59 -20.27
CA LYS A 95 2.14 14.05 -20.60
C LYS A 95 2.76 14.78 -19.41
N THR A 96 4.04 14.55 -19.18
CA THR A 96 4.81 15.21 -18.11
C THR A 96 5.53 16.48 -18.58
N ASP A 97 5.61 16.72 -19.89
CA ASP A 97 6.41 17.80 -20.50
C ASP A 97 5.59 19.04 -20.91
N GLY A 98 4.32 19.13 -20.48
CA GLY A 98 3.43 20.25 -20.79
C GLY A 98 2.96 20.32 -22.24
N LYS A 99 3.30 19.34 -23.09
CA LYS A 99 2.80 19.26 -24.47
C LYS A 99 1.41 18.61 -24.53
N VAL A 100 0.87 18.54 -25.74
CA VAL A 100 -0.45 17.95 -26.02
C VAL A 100 -0.35 16.77 -26.98
N PHE A 101 -1.32 15.87 -26.91
CA PHE A 101 -1.58 14.85 -27.93
C PHE A 101 -2.26 15.46 -29.16
N PRO A 102 -2.38 14.72 -30.30
CA PRO A 102 -3.07 15.22 -31.49
C PRO A 102 -4.51 15.68 -31.28
N SER A 103 -5.18 15.23 -30.20
CA SER A 103 -6.50 15.71 -29.78
C SER A 103 -6.49 17.15 -29.25
N GLY A 104 -5.33 17.77 -29.05
CA GLY A 104 -5.17 19.07 -28.41
C GLY A 104 -5.16 19.02 -26.88
N SER A 105 -5.44 17.86 -26.28
CA SER A 105 -5.41 17.67 -24.83
C SER A 105 -4.06 17.12 -24.36
N PRO A 106 -3.58 17.46 -23.15
CA PRO A 106 -2.36 16.90 -22.57
C PRO A 106 -2.53 15.47 -22.06
N TRP A 107 -3.72 14.87 -22.26
CA TRP A 107 -4.01 13.47 -22.01
C TRP A 107 -4.58 12.74 -23.24
N LYS A 108 -4.44 11.42 -23.24
CA LYS A 108 -5.02 10.47 -24.20
C LYS A 108 -5.74 9.37 -23.41
N CYS A 109 -7.02 9.11 -23.70
CA CYS A 109 -7.72 7.98 -23.11
C CYS A 109 -7.36 6.67 -23.82
N LEU A 110 -7.00 5.64 -23.05
CA LEU A 110 -6.62 4.33 -23.58
C LEU A 110 -7.80 3.34 -23.63
N THR A 111 -8.76 3.51 -22.73
CA THR A 111 -9.90 2.59 -22.55
C THR A 111 -11.24 3.15 -23.04
N CYS A 112 -11.27 4.39 -23.52
CA CYS A 112 -12.47 5.02 -24.06
C CYS A 112 -12.78 4.50 -25.47
N GLY A 113 -14.06 4.21 -25.72
CA GLY A 113 -14.56 3.87 -27.06
C GLY A 113 -14.08 2.52 -27.59
N LEU A 114 -13.56 1.64 -26.72
CA LEU A 114 -13.13 0.31 -27.13
C LEU A 114 -14.31 -0.49 -27.68
N ALA A 115 -14.06 -1.21 -28.78
CA ALA A 115 -15.09 -2.03 -29.39
C ALA A 115 -15.48 -3.22 -28.50
N GLU A 116 -16.76 -3.56 -28.44
CA GLU A 116 -17.28 -4.63 -27.55
C GLU A 116 -16.54 -5.97 -27.72
N GLN A 117 -16.17 -6.31 -28.96
CA GLN A 117 -15.42 -7.53 -29.24
C GLN A 117 -14.00 -7.55 -28.65
N ASN A 118 -13.41 -6.38 -28.40
CA ASN A 118 -12.05 -6.22 -27.90
C ASN A 118 -11.97 -6.20 -26.37
N ILE A 119 -13.11 -6.15 -25.67
CA ILE A 119 -13.20 -6.06 -24.19
C ILE A 119 -13.98 -7.23 -23.57
N ARG A 120 -14.13 -8.33 -24.31
CA ARG A 120 -14.91 -9.48 -23.82
C ARG A 120 -14.27 -10.08 -22.57
N GLY A 121 -15.08 -10.24 -21.53
CA GLY A 121 -14.65 -10.83 -20.25
C GLY A 121 -13.80 -9.89 -19.38
N VAL A 122 -13.69 -8.60 -19.72
CA VAL A 122 -13.00 -7.60 -18.91
C VAL A 122 -13.56 -7.58 -17.49
N SER A 123 -12.67 -7.50 -16.49
CA SER A 123 -13.05 -7.26 -15.11
C SER A 123 -13.45 -5.79 -14.92
N PRO A 124 -14.53 -5.48 -14.17
CA PRO A 124 -14.91 -4.11 -13.88
C PRO A 124 -13.96 -3.41 -12.91
N THR A 125 -12.98 -4.11 -12.33
CA THR A 125 -12.01 -3.53 -11.41
C THR A 125 -10.96 -2.73 -12.17
N TYR A 126 -10.91 -1.42 -11.91
CA TYR A 126 -9.87 -0.52 -12.39
C TYR A 126 -9.05 -0.05 -11.19
N SER A 127 -7.77 -0.41 -11.16
CA SER A 127 -6.84 0.01 -10.09
C SER A 127 -5.39 -0.22 -10.51
N TYR A 128 -4.43 0.35 -9.78
CA TYR A 128 -3.00 0.10 -9.91
C TYR A 128 -2.44 0.08 -11.35
N PRO A 129 -2.71 1.11 -12.19
CA PRO A 129 -2.26 1.09 -13.57
C PRO A 129 -0.73 1.11 -13.66
N GLN A 130 -0.17 0.11 -14.34
CA GLN A 130 1.27 -0.17 -14.45
C GLN A 130 1.63 -0.45 -15.91
N ALA A 131 2.74 0.10 -16.39
CA ALA A 131 3.19 -0.10 -17.76
C ALA A 131 4.08 -1.34 -17.89
N PHE A 132 3.95 -2.07 -18.99
CA PHE A 132 4.97 -3.01 -19.41
C PHE A 132 6.13 -2.26 -20.07
N GLY A 133 7.35 -2.81 -19.96
CA GLY A 133 8.58 -2.30 -20.57
C GLY A 133 8.53 -2.22 -22.10
N ASP A 134 7.64 -2.96 -22.74
CA ASP A 134 7.39 -2.87 -24.18
C ASP A 134 6.65 -1.58 -24.61
N GLY A 135 6.04 -0.82 -23.71
CA GLY A 135 5.29 0.40 -24.01
C GLY A 135 4.06 0.21 -24.91
N LYS A 136 3.63 -1.04 -25.11
CA LYS A 136 2.45 -1.47 -25.89
C LYS A 136 1.33 -1.96 -24.98
N ARG A 137 1.67 -2.42 -23.78
CA ARG A 137 0.73 -2.99 -22.81
C ARG A 137 0.70 -2.23 -21.48
N ILE A 138 -0.43 -2.31 -20.81
CA ILE A 138 -0.58 -1.89 -19.41
C ILE A 138 -1.34 -2.94 -18.60
N LEU A 139 -0.96 -3.11 -17.34
CA LEU A 139 -1.74 -3.80 -16.31
C LEU A 139 -2.63 -2.76 -15.62
N PHE A 140 -3.90 -3.07 -15.38
CA PHE A 140 -4.78 -2.32 -14.48
C PHE A 140 -5.87 -3.23 -13.93
N GLY A 141 -6.11 -3.16 -12.62
CA GLY A 141 -7.00 -4.07 -11.91
C GLY A 141 -6.63 -5.52 -12.19
N ILE A 142 -7.55 -6.28 -12.75
CA ILE A 142 -7.36 -7.67 -13.16
C ILE A 142 -7.40 -7.78 -14.70
N ASN A 143 -6.85 -6.78 -15.38
CA ASN A 143 -6.87 -6.65 -16.84
C ASN A 143 -5.51 -6.25 -17.39
N ILE A 144 -5.23 -6.68 -18.62
CA ILE A 144 -4.10 -6.21 -19.42
C ILE A 144 -4.65 -5.60 -20.71
N LEU A 145 -4.40 -4.32 -20.92
CA LEU A 145 -4.65 -3.66 -22.21
C LEU A 145 -3.43 -3.84 -23.10
N ASP A 146 -3.67 -4.07 -24.38
CA ASP A 146 -2.66 -4.33 -25.40
C ASP A 146 -3.02 -3.61 -26.70
N CYS A 147 -2.09 -2.79 -27.20
CA CYS A 147 -2.24 -2.07 -28.48
C CYS A 147 -1.58 -2.76 -29.68
N GLY A 148 -1.23 -4.05 -29.53
CA GLY A 148 -0.68 -4.89 -30.57
C GLY A 148 0.70 -4.43 -31.02
N GLU A 149 0.82 -4.06 -32.30
CA GLU A 149 2.11 -3.64 -32.85
C GLU A 149 2.51 -2.20 -32.53
N HIS A 150 1.59 -1.40 -31.98
CA HIS A 150 1.80 0.02 -31.74
C HIS A 150 2.10 0.34 -30.29
N LYS A 151 2.96 1.34 -30.06
CA LYS A 151 3.13 1.90 -28.71
C LYS A 151 1.85 2.62 -28.30
N LEU A 152 1.57 2.65 -27.01
CA LEU A 152 0.36 3.28 -26.46
C LEU A 152 0.27 4.78 -26.80
N VAL A 153 1.41 5.43 -26.97
CA VAL A 153 1.52 6.85 -27.32
C VAL A 153 1.30 7.13 -28.81
N ASP A 154 1.37 6.12 -29.66
CA ASP A 154 1.25 6.30 -31.11
C ASP A 154 -0.18 6.71 -31.49
N ALA A 155 -0.30 7.51 -32.55
CA ALA A 155 -1.60 7.83 -33.14
C ALA A 155 -2.29 6.59 -33.74
N ALA A 156 -1.49 5.60 -34.16
CA ALA A 156 -1.99 4.32 -34.68
C ALA A 156 -2.54 3.38 -33.60
N CYS A 157 -2.31 3.69 -32.32
CA CYS A 157 -2.95 3.00 -31.21
C CYS A 157 -4.37 3.58 -31.00
N THR A 158 -5.35 3.00 -31.71
CA THR A 158 -6.76 3.43 -31.74
C THR A 158 -7.67 2.42 -30.99
N PRO A 159 -8.89 2.83 -30.58
CA PRO A 159 -9.79 1.94 -29.85
C PRO A 159 -10.14 0.63 -30.57
N GLU A 160 -10.16 0.62 -31.89
CA GLU A 160 -10.44 -0.58 -32.71
C GLU A 160 -9.29 -1.59 -32.70
N ARG A 161 -8.07 -1.14 -32.44
CA ARG A 161 -6.85 -1.97 -32.39
C ARG A 161 -6.50 -2.40 -30.97
N THR A 162 -6.93 -1.62 -29.99
CA THR A 162 -6.69 -1.89 -28.58
C THR A 162 -7.60 -3.02 -28.08
N HIS A 163 -6.99 -4.01 -27.41
CA HIS A 163 -7.69 -5.11 -26.76
C HIS A 163 -7.48 -5.06 -25.25
N VAL A 164 -8.45 -5.53 -24.49
CA VAL A 164 -8.34 -5.71 -23.04
C VAL A 164 -8.58 -7.17 -22.71
N TYR A 165 -7.59 -7.80 -22.13
CA TYR A 165 -7.58 -9.21 -21.78
C TYR A 165 -7.67 -9.36 -20.25
N PRO A 166 -8.63 -10.12 -19.72
CA PRO A 166 -8.69 -10.37 -18.29
C PRO A 166 -7.52 -11.26 -17.84
N ILE A 167 -7.15 -11.14 -16.56
CA ILE A 167 -6.20 -12.04 -15.91
C ILE A 167 -6.99 -13.08 -15.12
N ARG A 168 -6.61 -14.35 -15.24
CA ARG A 168 -7.23 -15.46 -14.51
C ARG A 168 -6.17 -16.30 -13.81
N TRP A 169 -6.38 -16.54 -12.52
CA TRP A 169 -5.62 -17.52 -11.76
C TRP A 169 -6.49 -18.75 -11.49
N ASN A 170 -5.97 -19.93 -11.81
CA ASN A 170 -6.73 -21.16 -11.67
C ASN A 170 -6.82 -21.63 -10.22
N THR A 171 -8.03 -21.84 -9.71
CA THR A 171 -8.28 -22.33 -8.34
C THR A 171 -8.86 -23.74 -8.27
N SER A 172 -9.38 -24.28 -9.38
CA SER A 172 -9.89 -25.66 -9.44
C SER A 172 -8.84 -26.61 -10.02
N PRO A 173 -8.69 -27.86 -9.50
CA PRO A 173 -7.76 -28.85 -10.06
C PRO A 173 -7.94 -29.12 -11.56
N ASP A 174 -9.18 -29.09 -12.04
CA ASP A 174 -9.56 -29.37 -13.43
C ASP A 174 -9.55 -28.13 -14.35
N GLY A 175 -9.20 -26.95 -13.80
CA GLY A 175 -9.16 -25.72 -14.57
C GLY A 175 -10.50 -24.98 -14.71
N THR A 176 -11.60 -25.53 -14.20
CA THR A 176 -12.95 -24.95 -14.36
C THR A 176 -13.23 -23.77 -13.41
N GLY A 177 -14.39 -23.12 -13.58
CA GLY A 177 -14.82 -21.98 -12.76
C GLY A 177 -14.18 -20.64 -13.13
N GLU A 178 -14.55 -19.60 -12.39
CA GLU A 178 -14.16 -18.19 -12.64
C GLU A 178 -12.68 -17.91 -12.31
N GLY A 179 -12.03 -18.79 -11.54
CA GLY A 179 -10.70 -18.57 -11.02
C GLY A 179 -10.71 -17.88 -9.66
N GLY A 180 -9.54 -17.46 -9.18
CA GLY A 180 -9.39 -16.84 -7.87
C GLY A 180 -9.65 -15.33 -7.86
N ALA A 181 -10.09 -14.81 -6.71
CA ALA A 181 -10.27 -13.39 -6.46
C ALA A 181 -8.92 -12.70 -6.17
N ILE A 182 -8.19 -12.36 -7.24
CA ILE A 182 -6.89 -11.70 -7.19
C ILE A 182 -7.08 -10.22 -6.80
N ARG A 183 -6.22 -9.69 -5.93
CA ARG A 183 -6.16 -8.24 -5.62
C ARG A 183 -4.73 -7.73 -5.58
N GLU A 184 -4.59 -6.40 -5.60
CA GLU A 184 -3.30 -5.72 -5.37
C GLU A 184 -2.17 -6.21 -6.29
N LEU A 185 -2.46 -6.31 -7.59
CA LEU A 185 -1.50 -6.85 -8.56
C LEU A 185 -0.28 -5.92 -8.67
N ARG A 186 0.92 -6.52 -8.72
CA ARG A 186 2.19 -5.84 -8.94
C ARG A 186 2.90 -6.49 -10.11
N LEU A 187 3.12 -5.73 -11.18
CA LEU A 187 3.86 -6.21 -12.34
C LEU A 187 5.33 -6.29 -11.97
N HIS A 188 5.96 -7.44 -12.23
CA HIS A 188 7.40 -7.59 -12.06
C HIS A 188 8.14 -6.87 -13.20
N PRO A 189 9.28 -6.21 -12.96
CA PRO A 189 9.99 -5.43 -13.99
C PRO A 189 10.58 -6.24 -15.16
N ASP A 190 10.47 -7.56 -15.14
CA ASP A 190 10.81 -8.44 -16.28
C ASP A 190 9.65 -8.64 -17.27
N ASP A 191 8.51 -7.97 -17.06
CA ASP A 191 7.30 -8.01 -17.91
C ASP A 191 6.63 -9.39 -18.03
N VAL A 192 7.07 -10.39 -17.27
CA VAL A 192 6.63 -11.78 -17.38
C VAL A 192 6.01 -12.29 -16.08
N HIS A 193 6.47 -11.82 -14.94
CA HIS A 193 5.95 -12.24 -13.64
C HIS A 193 4.98 -11.24 -13.02
N LEU A 194 4.10 -11.77 -12.17
CA LEU A 194 3.04 -11.03 -11.50
C LEU A 194 3.03 -11.42 -10.02
N GLY A 195 3.21 -10.42 -9.15
CA GLY A 195 2.90 -10.52 -7.73
C GLY A 195 1.43 -10.18 -7.49
N PHE A 196 0.77 -10.90 -6.60
CA PHE A 196 -0.62 -10.60 -6.23
C PHE A 196 -0.97 -11.07 -4.82
N ASN A 197 -2.03 -10.50 -4.26
CA ASN A 197 -2.56 -10.89 -2.95
C ASN A 197 -3.92 -11.55 -3.10
N VAL A 198 -4.29 -12.39 -2.14
CA VAL A 198 -5.60 -13.04 -2.04
C VAL A 198 -6.03 -13.02 -0.58
N PHE A 199 -7.25 -12.56 -0.32
CA PHE A 199 -7.82 -12.65 1.03
C PHE A 199 -8.04 -14.10 1.43
N THR A 200 -7.77 -14.39 2.70
CA THR A 200 -8.13 -15.64 3.34
C THR A 200 -9.04 -15.35 4.52
N THR A 201 -9.79 -16.36 4.94
CA THR A 201 -10.51 -16.34 6.21
C THR A 201 -9.86 -17.36 7.14
N ASN A 202 -9.45 -16.90 8.33
CA ASN A 202 -9.05 -17.80 9.40
C ASN A 202 -10.02 -17.60 10.57
N GLY A 203 -10.96 -18.53 10.73
CA GLY A 203 -12.08 -18.39 11.66
C GLY A 203 -12.87 -17.10 11.40
N ARG A 204 -12.87 -16.18 12.37
CA ARG A 204 -13.56 -14.88 12.29
C ARG A 204 -12.67 -13.71 11.84
N LYS A 205 -11.43 -13.98 11.44
CA LYS A 205 -10.48 -12.94 11.01
C LYS A 205 -10.30 -12.96 9.49
N ILE A 206 -10.24 -11.78 8.89
CA ILE A 206 -9.69 -11.63 7.55
C ILE A 206 -8.16 -11.71 7.61
N GLY A 207 -7.58 -12.51 6.74
CA GLY A 207 -6.15 -12.61 6.51
C GLY A 207 -5.86 -12.48 5.02
N GLN A 208 -4.60 -12.71 4.65
CA GLN A 208 -4.22 -12.80 3.25
C GLN A 208 -2.92 -13.57 3.05
N TYR A 209 -2.75 -14.05 1.82
CA TYR A 209 -1.49 -14.54 1.29
C TYR A 209 -1.09 -13.76 0.04
N ALA A 210 0.22 -13.57 -0.08
CA ALA A 210 0.84 -13.11 -1.31
C ALA A 210 1.32 -14.30 -2.16
N TYR A 211 1.30 -14.10 -3.47
CA TYR A 211 1.68 -15.08 -4.47
C TYR A 211 2.54 -14.41 -5.55
N LEU A 212 3.45 -15.21 -6.13
CA LEU A 212 4.16 -14.88 -7.36
C LEU A 212 3.78 -15.91 -8.42
N GLY A 213 3.50 -15.46 -9.63
CA GLY A 213 3.23 -16.35 -10.77
C GLY A 213 3.69 -15.74 -12.09
N ARG A 214 3.64 -16.55 -13.14
CA ARG A 214 4.00 -16.16 -14.51
C ARG A 214 2.75 -15.85 -15.32
N LEU A 215 2.75 -14.72 -16.01
CA LEU A 215 1.73 -14.39 -17.00
C LEU A 215 1.91 -15.25 -18.26
N LYS A 216 0.84 -15.91 -18.68
CA LYS A 216 0.80 -16.67 -19.94
C LYS A 216 -0.44 -16.30 -20.73
N PHE A 217 -0.25 -15.71 -21.90
CA PHE A 217 -1.36 -15.42 -22.80
C PHE A 217 -1.98 -16.72 -23.33
N ASN A 218 -3.30 -16.81 -23.24
CA ASN A 218 -4.11 -17.91 -23.74
C ASN A 218 -5.13 -17.36 -24.72
N ALA A 219 -4.82 -17.46 -26.01
CA ALA A 219 -5.66 -16.91 -27.08
C ALA A 219 -6.98 -17.67 -27.27
N LYS A 220 -7.07 -18.93 -26.82
CA LYS A 220 -8.22 -19.82 -27.05
C LYS A 220 -8.40 -20.76 -25.86
N PRO A 221 -8.82 -20.25 -24.68
CA PRO A 221 -9.02 -21.13 -23.53
C PRO A 221 -10.13 -22.15 -23.81
N THR A 222 -9.89 -23.40 -23.45
CA THR A 222 -10.86 -24.50 -23.58
C THR A 222 -11.57 -24.82 -22.25
N ALA A 223 -11.12 -24.23 -21.14
CA ALA A 223 -11.67 -24.40 -19.80
C ALA A 223 -11.49 -23.12 -18.98
N GLY A 224 -12.27 -22.99 -17.90
CA GLY A 224 -12.29 -21.82 -17.03
C GLY A 224 -13.04 -20.63 -17.66
N ILE A 225 -13.74 -19.88 -16.83
CA ILE A 225 -14.52 -18.71 -17.23
C ILE A 225 -13.67 -17.45 -16.95
N PRO A 226 -13.63 -16.46 -17.86
CA PRO A 226 -14.33 -16.40 -19.16
C PRO A 226 -13.61 -17.15 -20.28
N LEU A 227 -14.35 -17.79 -21.19
CA LEU A 227 -13.80 -18.50 -22.37
C LEU A 227 -13.50 -17.56 -23.54
N VAL A 228 -12.63 -16.58 -23.28
CA VAL A 228 -12.19 -15.53 -24.21
C VAL A 228 -10.67 -15.41 -24.14
N PRO A 229 -9.99 -14.81 -25.14
CA PRO A 229 -8.57 -14.53 -25.03
C PRO A 229 -8.25 -13.82 -23.69
N ARG A 230 -7.30 -14.37 -22.93
CA ARG A 230 -7.00 -13.92 -21.56
C ARG A 230 -5.57 -14.23 -21.18
N TYR A 231 -5.09 -13.66 -20.09
CA TYR A 231 -3.84 -14.07 -19.46
C TYR A 231 -4.13 -15.06 -18.32
N ASP A 232 -3.60 -16.26 -18.38
CA ASP A 232 -3.61 -17.19 -17.26
C ASP A 232 -2.35 -16.96 -16.40
N VAL A 233 -2.50 -16.95 -15.07
CA VAL A 233 -1.37 -16.95 -14.12
C VAL A 233 -0.98 -18.39 -13.83
N VAL A 234 0.21 -18.78 -14.29
CA VAL A 234 0.74 -20.15 -14.18
C VAL A 234 1.98 -20.17 -13.29
N LYS A 235 2.46 -21.36 -12.93
CA LYS A 235 3.68 -21.54 -12.11
C LYS A 235 3.63 -20.72 -10.81
N VAL A 236 2.50 -20.82 -10.12
CA VAL A 236 2.23 -19.99 -8.95
C VAL A 236 2.94 -20.55 -7.72
N THR A 237 3.57 -19.66 -6.96
CA THR A 237 4.16 -19.95 -5.66
C THR A 237 3.53 -19.03 -4.63
N ARG A 238 3.02 -19.61 -3.54
CA ARG A 238 2.62 -18.85 -2.34
C ARG A 238 3.88 -18.40 -1.62
N LEU A 239 3.99 -17.11 -1.35
CA LEU A 239 5.13 -16.49 -0.67
C LEU A 239 5.04 -16.67 0.85
N PHE A 240 4.71 -17.88 1.29
CA PHE A 240 4.61 -18.28 2.68
C PHE A 240 4.79 -19.79 2.81
N ASN A 241 5.59 -20.20 3.79
CA ASN A 241 5.80 -21.60 4.16
C ASN A 241 5.45 -21.79 5.65
N PRO A 242 4.41 -22.57 5.99
CA PRO A 242 4.02 -22.81 7.38
C PRO A 242 5.07 -23.63 8.16
N GLU A 243 5.94 -24.37 7.47
CA GLU A 243 6.99 -25.19 8.08
C GLU A 243 8.30 -24.40 8.30
N ALA A 244 8.37 -23.15 7.85
CA ALA A 244 9.52 -22.28 8.08
C ALA A 244 9.47 -21.67 9.49
N ASP A 245 10.60 -21.11 9.94
CA ASP A 245 10.66 -20.41 11.21
C ASP A 245 9.67 -19.22 11.23
N GLN A 246 8.78 -19.23 12.22
CA GLN A 246 7.74 -18.23 12.39
C GLN A 246 8.26 -17.01 13.15
N PRO A 247 7.63 -15.82 13.01
CA PRO A 247 8.08 -14.60 13.69
C PRO A 247 8.04 -14.73 15.21
N ILE A 248 7.09 -15.50 15.76
CA ILE A 248 6.98 -15.84 17.18
C ILE A 248 6.99 -17.36 17.30
N ALA A 249 7.84 -17.89 18.18
CA ALA A 249 7.93 -19.33 18.44
C ALA A 249 8.05 -19.60 19.94
N THR A 250 7.45 -20.71 20.39
CA THR A 250 7.50 -21.16 21.79
C THR A 250 8.26 -22.48 21.91
N HIS A 251 9.08 -22.58 22.96
CA HIS A 251 9.84 -23.78 23.30
C HIS A 251 9.76 -24.04 24.80
N GLY A 252 8.88 -24.95 25.20
CA GLY A 252 8.62 -25.19 26.63
C GLY A 252 8.03 -23.95 27.29
N LYS A 253 8.79 -23.30 28.18
CA LYS A 253 8.40 -22.05 28.85
C LYS A 253 9.05 -20.81 28.23
N ASP A 254 9.81 -20.95 27.16
CA ASP A 254 10.46 -19.82 26.50
C ASP A 254 9.63 -19.38 25.29
N ILE A 255 9.54 -18.08 25.06
CA ILE A 255 9.01 -17.48 23.82
C ILE A 255 10.11 -16.66 23.16
N THR A 256 10.22 -16.75 21.85
CA THR A 256 11.29 -16.12 21.07
C THR A 256 10.73 -15.35 19.87
N ILE A 257 11.47 -14.33 19.45
CA ILE A 257 11.10 -13.47 18.32
C ILE A 257 12.13 -13.64 17.20
N ASN A 258 11.70 -14.17 16.06
CA ASN A 258 12.51 -14.27 14.87
C ASN A 258 12.31 -13.05 13.96
N ARG A 259 13.21 -12.07 14.07
CA ARG A 259 13.18 -10.84 13.26
C ARG A 259 13.53 -11.05 11.78
N ASN A 260 13.97 -12.24 11.40
CA ASN A 260 14.29 -12.61 10.02
C ASN A 260 13.25 -13.56 9.40
N ALA A 261 12.16 -13.86 10.11
CA ALA A 261 11.08 -14.69 9.57
C ALA A 261 10.47 -14.06 8.31
N ILE A 262 10.26 -14.87 7.27
CA ILE A 262 9.65 -14.42 6.03
C ILE A 262 8.13 -14.39 6.22
N THR A 263 7.60 -13.18 6.42
CA THR A 263 6.20 -12.94 6.78
C THR A 263 5.50 -12.09 5.72
N VAL A 264 5.53 -12.52 4.45
CA VAL A 264 4.87 -11.77 3.36
C VAL A 264 3.35 -11.77 3.61
N GLY A 265 2.87 -10.73 4.27
CA GLY A 265 1.46 -10.50 4.57
C GLY A 265 0.79 -9.86 3.36
N GLU A 266 1.15 -8.60 3.07
CA GLU A 266 0.74 -7.92 1.86
C GLU A 266 1.93 -7.62 0.95
N LEU A 267 1.96 -8.19 -0.25
CA LEU A 267 2.93 -7.81 -1.27
C LEU A 267 2.63 -6.39 -1.77
N ARG A 268 3.62 -5.51 -1.77
CA ARG A 268 3.48 -4.10 -2.19
C ARG A 268 4.30 -3.74 -3.43
N GLY A 269 5.25 -4.59 -3.84
CA GLY A 269 6.00 -4.39 -5.07
C GLY A 269 7.25 -5.27 -5.16
N PHE A 270 8.16 -4.84 -6.03
CA PHE A 270 9.47 -5.46 -6.23
C PHE A 270 10.57 -4.41 -6.09
N SER A 271 11.80 -4.85 -5.88
CA SER A 271 12.98 -4.02 -6.14
C SER A 271 13.01 -3.60 -7.62
N GLY A 272 13.69 -2.50 -7.93
CA GLY A 272 13.83 -1.98 -9.29
C GLY A 272 14.47 -2.98 -10.25
N ARG A 273 15.35 -3.86 -9.75
CA ARG A 273 15.92 -4.98 -10.51
C ARG A 273 15.15 -6.31 -10.36
N GLY A 274 14.03 -6.32 -9.63
CA GLY A 274 13.14 -7.49 -9.52
C GLY A 274 13.67 -8.64 -8.65
N THR A 275 14.78 -8.47 -7.96
CA THR A 275 15.40 -9.54 -7.15
C THR A 275 14.74 -9.75 -5.80
N GLU A 276 14.01 -8.75 -5.30
CA GLU A 276 13.34 -8.77 -4.00
C GLU A 276 11.87 -8.42 -4.14
N VAL A 277 11.04 -9.00 -3.29
CA VAL A 277 9.65 -8.59 -3.06
C VAL A 277 9.62 -7.63 -1.88
N THR A 278 8.92 -6.51 -2.01
CA THR A 278 8.59 -5.62 -0.89
C THR A 278 7.21 -5.95 -0.33
N TYR A 279 7.06 -5.89 0.99
CA TYR A 279 5.83 -6.32 1.65
C TYR A 279 5.61 -5.67 3.01
N ILE A 280 4.34 -5.66 3.44
CA ILE A 280 3.96 -5.45 4.84
C ILE A 280 4.00 -6.80 5.54
N GLY A 281 4.77 -6.88 6.62
CA GLY A 281 5.03 -8.11 7.35
C GLY A 281 4.62 -8.05 8.81
N TYR A 282 5.03 -9.06 9.57
CA TYR A 282 4.84 -9.04 11.01
C TYR A 282 5.66 -7.89 11.64
N PRO A 283 5.08 -7.08 12.54
CA PRO A 283 5.76 -5.94 13.15
C PRO A 283 7.10 -6.33 13.77
N ALA A 284 8.10 -5.47 13.65
CA ALA A 284 9.35 -5.63 14.42
C ALA A 284 9.24 -5.02 15.82
N GLU A 285 8.43 -3.99 15.98
CA GLU A 285 8.12 -3.36 17.27
C GLU A 285 6.59 -3.27 17.39
N SER A 286 6.07 -3.36 18.62
CA SER A 286 4.63 -3.41 18.83
C SER A 286 3.91 -2.20 18.25
N SER A 287 2.77 -2.46 17.61
CA SER A 287 1.90 -1.49 16.92
C SER A 287 2.54 -0.78 15.72
N ASN A 288 3.75 -1.15 15.31
CA ASN A 288 4.45 -0.49 14.22
C ASN A 288 4.29 -1.26 12.91
N ILE A 289 3.73 -0.64 11.87
CA ILE A 289 3.56 -1.30 10.58
C ILE A 289 4.71 -0.93 9.65
N ASP A 290 5.67 -1.84 9.61
CA ASP A 290 6.90 -1.70 8.83
C ASP A 290 6.78 -2.32 7.42
N VAL A 291 7.55 -1.73 6.49
CA VAL A 291 7.84 -2.33 5.19
C VAL A 291 9.12 -3.16 5.28
N PHE A 292 9.08 -4.34 4.68
CA PHE A 292 10.21 -5.26 4.55
C PHE A 292 10.49 -5.55 3.08
N ALA A 293 11.66 -6.11 2.80
CA ALA A 293 11.96 -6.78 1.55
C ALA A 293 12.55 -8.17 1.81
N VAL A 294 12.22 -9.12 0.93
CA VAL A 294 12.79 -10.48 0.92
C VAL A 294 13.34 -10.80 -0.45
N HIS A 295 14.58 -11.27 -0.51
CA HIS A 295 15.19 -11.72 -1.75
C HIS A 295 14.52 -13.00 -2.24
N LEU A 296 14.03 -13.00 -3.48
CA LEU A 296 13.26 -14.11 -4.05
C LEU A 296 14.03 -15.43 -3.99
N GLN A 297 15.34 -15.41 -4.30
CA GLN A 297 16.09 -16.67 -4.43
C GLN A 297 16.74 -17.15 -3.12
N THR A 298 17.20 -16.22 -2.28
CA THR A 298 17.96 -16.57 -1.06
C THR A 298 17.11 -16.52 0.21
N GLY A 299 15.92 -15.91 0.18
CA GLY A 299 15.09 -15.72 1.37
C GLY A 299 15.64 -14.70 2.37
N LYS A 300 16.70 -13.94 2.03
CA LYS A 300 17.26 -12.93 2.92
C LYS A 300 16.26 -11.78 3.11
N VAL A 301 15.87 -11.56 4.37
CA VAL A 301 14.97 -10.47 4.77
C VAL A 301 15.75 -9.23 5.17
N ARG A 302 15.20 -8.05 4.84
CA ARG A 302 15.63 -6.75 5.37
C ARG A 302 14.40 -5.91 5.76
N ARG A 303 14.39 -5.37 6.98
CA ARG A 303 13.46 -4.31 7.40
C ARG A 303 13.84 -3.01 6.69
N LEU A 304 12.89 -2.31 6.06
CA LEU A 304 13.15 -1.08 5.30
C LEU A 304 12.83 0.17 6.12
N THR A 305 11.72 0.14 6.85
CA THR A 305 11.29 1.23 7.72
C THR A 305 11.37 0.83 9.17
N SER A 306 11.61 1.82 10.03
CA SER A 306 11.63 1.69 11.49
C SER A 306 11.26 2.97 12.22
N HIS A 307 10.87 4.05 11.53
CA HIS A 307 10.11 5.11 12.19
C HIS A 307 8.83 4.48 12.79
N PRO A 308 8.40 4.87 14.00
CA PRO A 308 7.10 4.46 14.52
C PRO A 308 5.97 4.88 13.56
N GLU A 309 4.78 4.31 13.72
CA GLU A 309 3.56 4.54 12.93
C GLU A 309 3.30 3.51 11.80
N TYR A 310 2.86 3.97 10.62
CA TYR A 310 2.40 3.11 9.54
C TYR A 310 2.99 3.54 8.21
N CYS A 311 3.82 2.67 7.64
CA CYS A 311 4.37 2.84 6.31
C CYS A 311 3.65 1.94 5.31
N ASP A 312 2.98 2.56 4.33
CA ASP A 312 2.39 1.86 3.19
C ASP A 312 1.78 2.86 2.17
N PRO A 313 1.98 2.71 0.84
CA PRO A 313 2.90 1.82 0.09
C PRO A 313 4.29 2.37 -0.19
N ILE A 314 5.08 1.59 -0.94
CA ILE A 314 6.48 1.84 -1.30
C ILE A 314 6.73 1.63 -2.80
N ALA A 315 7.69 2.34 -3.37
CA ALA A 315 8.34 1.98 -4.64
C ALA A 315 9.86 2.15 -4.57
N ILE A 316 10.59 1.19 -5.14
CA ILE A 316 12.06 1.21 -5.22
C ILE A 316 12.48 1.77 -6.59
N SER A 317 13.54 2.58 -6.61
CA SER A 317 14.08 3.16 -7.84
C SER A 317 14.64 2.08 -8.79
N PRO A 318 14.68 2.31 -10.11
CA PRO A 318 15.12 1.32 -11.08
C PRO A 318 16.53 0.72 -10.87
N ASP A 319 17.39 1.40 -10.12
CA ASP A 319 18.77 1.02 -9.77
C ASP A 319 18.95 0.46 -8.34
N ASP A 320 17.85 0.25 -7.60
CA ASP A 320 17.84 -0.20 -6.20
C ASP A 320 18.62 0.70 -5.22
N GLN A 321 18.87 1.97 -5.56
CA GLN A 321 19.59 2.90 -4.69
C GLN A 321 18.68 3.73 -3.78
N TRP A 322 17.41 3.88 -4.16
CA TRP A 322 16.45 4.71 -3.45
C TRP A 322 15.08 4.03 -3.35
N MET A 323 14.29 4.50 -2.41
CA MET A 323 12.88 4.13 -2.28
C MET A 323 12.05 5.37 -1.93
N THR A 324 10.85 5.43 -2.49
CA THR A 324 9.82 6.36 -2.04
C THR A 324 8.81 5.58 -1.24
N ILE A 325 8.58 5.99 0.00
CA ILE A 325 7.54 5.44 0.86
C ILE A 325 6.42 6.46 1.05
N LEU A 326 5.22 5.97 1.29
CA LEU A 326 4.10 6.74 1.79
C LEU A 326 3.86 6.30 3.22
N ASP A 327 3.98 7.22 4.15
CA ASP A 327 4.06 6.91 5.58
C ASP A 327 3.32 7.99 6.36
N THR A 328 2.65 7.60 7.45
CA THR A 328 1.99 8.56 8.33
C THR A 328 2.99 9.37 9.17
N ARG A 329 4.29 9.05 9.11
CA ARG A 329 5.36 9.83 9.73
C ARG A 329 5.26 11.32 9.39
N GLY A 330 5.41 12.15 10.41
CA GLY A 330 5.23 13.60 10.32
C GLY A 330 3.76 14.03 10.26
N THR A 331 2.81 13.16 10.62
CA THR A 331 1.44 13.57 10.97
C THR A 331 1.06 13.22 12.41
N ASP A 332 1.96 12.52 13.11
CA ASP A 332 1.78 11.97 14.46
C ASP A 332 0.52 11.11 14.63
N ARG A 333 -0.07 10.63 13.52
CA ARG A 333 -1.37 9.94 13.49
C ARG A 333 -1.41 8.74 14.43
N GLN A 334 -0.31 8.02 14.57
CA GLN A 334 -0.24 6.82 15.41
C GLN A 334 0.81 6.87 16.52
N MET A 335 1.46 8.01 16.74
CA MET A 335 2.49 8.15 17.78
C MET A 335 1.97 7.85 19.19
N TRP A 336 0.67 8.06 19.45
CA TRP A 336 0.00 7.68 20.71
C TRP A 336 -0.01 6.17 20.97
N LEU A 337 0.06 5.35 19.91
CA LEU A 337 -0.05 3.90 19.95
C LEU A 337 1.30 3.18 19.76
N SER A 338 2.13 3.67 18.84
CA SER A 338 3.41 3.03 18.43
C SER A 338 4.66 3.87 18.73
N GLY A 339 4.51 5.07 19.28
CA GLY A 339 5.64 5.99 19.49
C GLY A 339 6.67 5.47 20.50
N MET A 340 6.25 4.71 21.51
CA MET A 340 7.15 4.12 22.51
C MET A 340 7.94 2.97 21.86
N ARG A 341 9.25 3.17 21.71
CA ARG A 341 10.13 2.29 20.93
C ARG A 341 10.49 1.01 21.68
N HIS A 342 10.97 0.00 20.94
CA HIS A 342 11.54 -1.24 21.47
C HIS A 342 10.57 -2.16 22.24
N ILE A 343 9.27 -1.89 22.21
CA ILE A 343 8.27 -2.82 22.74
C ILE A 343 8.25 -4.07 21.84
N PRO A 344 8.47 -5.29 22.37
CA PRO A 344 8.32 -6.52 21.61
C PRO A 344 6.89 -6.67 21.07
N PRO A 345 6.70 -7.08 19.81
CA PRO A 345 5.39 -7.14 19.14
C PRO A 345 4.52 -8.33 19.58
N ILE A 346 4.57 -8.74 20.86
CA ILE A 346 3.85 -9.93 21.35
C ILE A 346 2.33 -9.73 21.26
N THR A 347 1.84 -8.54 21.63
CA THR A 347 0.40 -8.21 21.56
C THR A 347 -0.13 -8.13 20.13
N ASP A 348 0.75 -7.90 19.14
CA ASP A 348 0.41 -7.80 17.72
C ASP A 348 -0.09 -9.10 17.09
N LEU A 349 0.09 -10.24 17.78
CA LEU A 349 -0.61 -11.49 17.45
C LEU A 349 -2.13 -11.32 17.37
N ILE A 350 -2.70 -10.39 18.14
CA ILE A 350 -4.15 -10.12 18.18
C ILE A 350 -4.53 -8.65 17.92
N SER A 351 -3.61 -7.70 18.01
CA SER A 351 -3.91 -6.26 17.87
C SER A 351 -3.69 -5.68 16.47
N THR A 352 -3.04 -6.40 15.55
CA THR A 352 -2.63 -5.86 14.23
C THR A 352 -3.79 -5.27 13.40
N SER A 353 -4.99 -5.87 13.47
CA SER A 353 -6.16 -5.36 12.75
C SER A 353 -6.56 -3.96 13.21
N VAL A 354 -6.55 -3.70 14.52
CA VAL A 354 -6.88 -2.36 15.03
C VAL A 354 -5.72 -1.40 14.84
N THR A 355 -4.48 -1.83 15.04
CA THR A 355 -3.29 -0.96 14.91
C THR A 355 -3.14 -0.48 13.48
N SER A 356 -3.27 -1.36 12.49
CA SER A 356 -3.24 -0.97 11.08
C SER A 356 -4.37 0.01 10.72
N SER A 357 -5.58 -0.20 11.22
CA SER A 357 -6.76 0.57 10.81
C SER A 357 -6.76 2.03 11.28
N THR A 358 -6.10 2.34 12.39
CA THR A 358 -6.10 3.71 12.95
C THR A 358 -5.32 4.72 12.10
N ARG A 359 -4.57 4.28 11.07
CA ARG A 359 -3.84 5.16 10.13
C ARG A 359 -4.74 6.05 9.29
N ASN A 360 -6.01 5.68 9.13
CA ASN A 360 -6.98 6.32 8.25
C ASN A 360 -8.12 6.95 9.07
N ASN A 361 -8.85 7.86 8.42
CA ASN A 361 -10.18 8.34 8.83
C ASN A 361 -11.12 8.19 7.63
N GLY A 362 -11.79 7.04 7.51
CA GLY A 362 -12.51 6.73 6.28
C GLY A 362 -11.56 6.75 5.09
N GLN A 363 -11.90 7.58 4.10
CA GLN A 363 -11.10 7.75 2.89
C GLN A 363 -9.84 8.63 3.07
N ARG A 364 -9.69 9.37 4.18
CA ARG A 364 -8.49 10.17 4.45
C ARG A 364 -7.36 9.25 4.91
N ARG A 365 -6.32 9.12 4.07
CA ARG A 365 -5.11 8.35 4.36
C ARG A 365 -4.00 9.30 4.75
N PHE A 366 -3.59 9.38 6.01
CA PHE A 366 -2.67 10.42 6.53
C PHE A 366 -1.22 10.33 5.99
N PHE A 367 -1.01 9.73 4.83
CA PHE A 367 0.29 9.50 4.23
C PHE A 367 0.94 10.77 3.68
N ARG A 368 2.25 10.82 3.88
CA ARG A 368 3.17 11.75 3.25
C ARG A 368 4.25 10.98 2.49
N PRO A 369 4.69 11.47 1.32
CA PRO A 369 5.77 10.84 0.57
C PRO A 369 7.13 11.19 1.17
N TYR A 370 7.94 10.17 1.45
CA TYR A 370 9.33 10.29 1.90
C TYR A 370 10.28 9.54 0.97
N LEU A 371 11.45 10.12 0.75
CA LEU A 371 12.56 9.55 0.01
C LEU A 371 13.59 8.98 0.98
N LEU A 372 13.91 7.68 0.84
CA LEU A 372 14.99 7.01 1.57
C LEU A 372 15.98 6.40 0.60
N ASP A 373 17.24 6.28 1.01
CA ASP A 373 18.21 5.45 0.30
C ASP A 373 17.94 3.94 0.49
N ARG A 374 18.70 3.10 -0.22
CA ARG A 374 18.59 1.63 -0.22
C ARG A 374 18.66 0.97 1.17
N TYR A 375 19.29 1.64 2.14
CA TYR A 375 19.47 1.09 3.49
C TYR A 375 18.24 1.35 4.37
N GLY A 376 17.36 2.25 3.96
CA GLY A 376 16.14 2.60 4.67
C GLY A 376 16.42 3.34 5.98
N ASP A 377 15.45 3.28 6.89
CA ASP A 377 15.57 3.91 8.21
C ASP A 377 16.75 3.32 9.00
N ARG A 378 17.53 4.21 9.62
CA ARG A 378 18.67 3.85 10.47
C ARG A 378 19.06 5.03 11.35
N ALA A 379 19.49 4.75 12.58
CA ALA A 379 19.89 5.78 13.54
C ALA A 379 18.86 6.93 13.61
N ASP A 380 19.27 8.15 13.27
CA ASP A 380 18.46 9.37 13.20
C ASP A 380 17.95 9.71 11.79
N TYR A 381 18.27 8.89 10.78
CA TYR A 381 17.82 9.08 9.41
C TYR A 381 16.48 8.40 9.16
N PHE A 382 15.47 9.23 8.88
CA PHE A 382 14.09 8.82 8.57
C PHE A 382 13.61 9.32 7.19
N GLY A 383 14.55 9.61 6.30
CA GLY A 383 14.28 10.06 4.94
C GLY A 383 13.99 11.56 4.82
N GLN A 384 13.74 11.98 3.58
CA GLN A 384 13.40 13.35 3.21
C GLN A 384 11.95 13.43 2.73
N LYS A 385 11.17 14.35 3.29
CA LYS A 385 9.81 14.63 2.82
C LYS A 385 9.83 15.16 1.38
N VAL A 386 9.08 14.52 0.48
CA VAL A 386 9.08 14.81 -0.96
C VAL A 386 8.15 15.97 -1.30
N ASN A 387 6.98 16.05 -0.66
CA ASN A 387 5.94 17.03 -0.98
C ASN A 387 6.15 18.42 -0.35
N GLY A 388 7.39 18.76 0.04
CA GLY A 388 7.75 20.04 0.64
C GLY A 388 8.06 19.95 2.14
N GLN A 389 8.83 20.91 2.64
CA GLN A 389 9.28 20.94 4.03
C GLN A 389 8.20 21.47 4.98
N GLY A 390 8.27 21.07 6.25
CA GLY A 390 7.36 21.50 7.32
C GLY A 390 5.95 20.92 7.24
N GLU A 391 5.07 21.43 8.11
CA GLU A 391 3.69 20.95 8.31
C GLU A 391 2.66 21.55 7.35
N GLY A 392 3.05 22.54 6.54
CA GLY A 392 2.15 23.27 5.64
C GLY A 392 1.08 24.09 6.37
N VAL A 393 0.14 24.64 5.60
CA VAL A 393 -1.01 25.38 6.12
C VAL A 393 -2.29 24.70 5.66
N PRO A 394 -3.19 24.26 6.58
CA PRO A 394 -4.44 23.61 6.20
C PRO A 394 -5.28 24.42 5.20
N GLY A 395 -5.64 23.80 4.08
CA GLY A 395 -6.45 24.43 3.03
C GLY A 395 -5.70 25.43 2.16
N SER A 396 -4.38 25.51 2.27
CA SER A 396 -3.54 26.33 1.40
C SER A 396 -3.53 25.84 -0.06
N GLY A 397 -3.82 24.56 -0.31
CA GLY A 397 -3.66 23.93 -1.62
C GLY A 397 -2.21 23.67 -2.02
N ASP A 398 -1.23 24.02 -1.18
CA ASP A 398 0.19 23.77 -1.45
C ASP A 398 0.51 22.27 -1.38
N TYR A 399 1.69 21.86 -1.87
CA TYR A 399 2.07 20.44 -1.87
C TYR A 399 2.25 19.86 -0.46
N ASN A 400 2.63 20.67 0.52
CA ASN A 400 2.75 20.26 1.91
C ASN A 400 1.47 20.53 2.73
N ASP A 401 0.36 20.95 2.10
CA ASP A 401 -0.92 21.18 2.78
C ASP A 401 -1.37 19.89 3.51
N PRO A 402 -1.62 19.96 4.82
CA PRO A 402 -1.98 18.79 5.61
C PRO A 402 -3.34 18.18 5.20
N GLU A 403 -4.16 18.91 4.45
CA GLU A 403 -5.45 18.45 3.93
C GLU A 403 -5.36 17.74 2.58
N TRP A 404 -4.16 17.67 1.97
CA TRP A 404 -3.88 16.82 0.82
C TRP A 404 -3.06 15.62 1.25
N ASN A 405 -3.56 14.43 0.92
CA ASN A 405 -3.10 13.18 1.51
C ASN A 405 -2.61 12.25 0.40
N ALA A 406 -1.40 11.71 0.53
CA ALA A 406 -0.86 10.80 -0.46
C ALA A 406 -1.71 9.52 -0.54
N MET A 407 -2.01 9.11 -1.76
CA MET A 407 -2.86 7.97 -2.06
C MET A 407 -2.04 6.69 -2.25
N ALA A 408 -2.52 5.71 -3.01
CA ALA A 408 -1.76 4.48 -3.22
C ALA A 408 -0.62 4.67 -4.25
N ASP A 409 0.40 3.84 -4.06
CA ASP A 409 1.62 3.55 -4.82
C ASP A 409 2.34 4.75 -5.47
N PRO A 410 3.41 5.30 -4.87
CA PRO A 410 4.31 6.17 -5.60
C PRO A 410 5.00 5.36 -6.71
N ARG A 411 5.45 6.01 -7.79
CA ARG A 411 6.14 5.34 -8.89
C ARG A 411 7.34 6.16 -9.37
N TRP A 412 8.43 5.47 -9.69
CA TRP A 412 9.63 6.07 -10.25
C TRP A 412 9.56 6.14 -11.77
N SER A 413 10.14 7.19 -12.37
CA SER A 413 10.44 7.19 -13.80
C SER A 413 11.48 6.11 -14.12
N PRO A 414 11.48 5.54 -15.35
CA PRO A 414 12.44 4.51 -15.74
C PRO A 414 13.92 4.93 -15.62
N ASP A 415 14.18 6.24 -15.72
CA ASP A 415 15.51 6.84 -15.61
C ASP A 415 15.88 7.30 -14.19
N GLY A 416 15.00 7.08 -13.20
CA GLY A 416 15.26 7.39 -11.78
C GLY A 416 15.34 8.88 -11.42
N THR A 417 14.93 9.79 -12.32
CA THR A 417 14.99 11.25 -12.10
C THR A 417 13.70 11.84 -11.57
N GLN A 418 12.58 11.11 -11.67
CA GLN A 418 11.26 11.59 -11.27
C GLN A 418 10.51 10.57 -10.44
N ILE A 419 9.65 11.08 -9.58
CA ILE A 419 8.71 10.32 -8.75
C ILE A 419 7.31 10.89 -9.03
N VAL A 420 6.34 10.02 -9.22
CA VAL A 420 4.92 10.41 -9.32
C VAL A 420 4.13 9.80 -8.18
N TYR A 421 3.18 10.55 -7.63
CA TYR A 421 2.24 10.08 -6.63
C TYR A 421 0.91 10.83 -6.76
N GLY A 422 -0.18 10.17 -6.36
CA GLY A 422 -1.51 10.79 -6.30
C GLY A 422 -1.76 11.38 -4.92
N GLU A 423 -2.49 12.48 -4.85
CA GLU A 423 -3.04 13.00 -3.59
C GLU A 423 -4.55 13.21 -3.71
N ALA A 424 -5.26 12.99 -2.60
CA ALA A 424 -6.67 13.31 -2.46
C ALA A 424 -6.85 14.30 -1.29
N GLN A 425 -7.76 15.26 -1.47
CA GLN A 425 -8.10 16.21 -0.43
C GLN A 425 -8.99 15.56 0.63
N THR A 426 -8.89 16.01 1.88
CA THR A 426 -9.85 15.66 2.92
C THR A 426 -11.27 16.07 2.51
N LEU A 427 -12.22 15.14 2.66
CA LEU A 427 -13.63 15.33 2.33
C LEU A 427 -14.53 14.92 3.51
N PRO A 428 -15.79 15.39 3.56
CA PRO A 428 -16.78 14.85 4.48
C PRO A 428 -16.89 13.32 4.33
N PRO A 429 -17.09 12.57 5.44
CA PRO A 429 -17.27 13.03 6.82
C PRO A 429 -15.95 13.23 7.61
N ALA A 430 -14.78 13.04 7.00
CA ALA A 430 -13.48 13.22 7.66
C ALA A 430 -13.17 14.69 8.01
N CYS A 431 -13.97 15.62 7.50
CA CYS A 431 -14.10 17.00 7.92
C CYS A 431 -15.58 17.41 7.88
N GLY A 432 -15.94 18.50 8.57
CA GLY A 432 -17.26 19.11 8.53
C GLY A 432 -18.39 18.26 9.11
N GLY A 433 -19.59 18.85 9.17
CA GLY A 433 -20.76 18.19 9.77
C GLY A 433 -20.57 17.92 11.26
N MET A 434 -20.60 16.65 11.67
CA MET A 434 -20.34 16.24 13.06
C MET A 434 -18.85 16.28 13.43
N ASN A 435 -17.96 16.34 12.44
CA ASN A 435 -16.53 16.51 12.67
C ASN A 435 -16.25 18.01 12.84
N SER A 436 -15.59 18.38 13.93
CA SER A 436 -15.28 19.78 14.26
C SER A 436 -14.22 20.41 13.36
N LEU A 437 -13.49 19.61 12.58
CA LEU A 437 -12.49 20.09 11.63
C LEU A 437 -13.17 20.73 10.41
N PRO A 438 -12.72 21.90 9.94
CA PRO A 438 -13.28 22.54 8.76
C PRO A 438 -13.00 21.76 7.47
N CYS A 439 -13.94 21.76 6.53
CA CYS A 439 -13.67 21.33 5.16
C CYS A 439 -13.24 22.53 4.30
N TYR A 440 -12.00 22.50 3.84
CA TYR A 440 -11.47 23.56 2.98
C TYR A 440 -11.91 23.35 1.53
N PRO A 441 -12.21 24.40 0.76
CA PRO A 441 -12.42 24.29 -0.68
C PRO A 441 -11.11 23.88 -1.39
N SER A 442 -11.22 23.21 -2.54
CA SER A 442 -10.05 22.91 -3.37
C SER A 442 -9.58 24.15 -4.13
N LYS A 443 -8.27 24.27 -4.29
CA LYS A 443 -7.64 25.26 -5.17
C LYS A 443 -7.20 24.68 -6.52
N GLU A 444 -7.41 23.39 -6.74
CA GLU A 444 -7.14 22.77 -8.03
C GLU A 444 -8.14 23.25 -9.10
N PRO A 445 -7.76 23.27 -10.39
CA PRO A 445 -8.63 23.66 -11.50
C PRO A 445 -9.98 22.93 -11.48
N GLY A 446 -11.08 23.69 -11.64
CA GLY A 446 -12.43 23.14 -11.60
C GLY A 446 -12.88 22.65 -10.21
N GLY A 447 -12.12 22.91 -9.15
CA GLY A 447 -12.45 22.49 -7.79
C GLY A 447 -12.22 21.00 -7.52
N ARG A 448 -11.53 20.27 -8.42
CA ARG A 448 -11.23 18.84 -8.24
C ARG A 448 -10.55 18.54 -6.91
N ARG A 449 -10.83 17.38 -6.34
CA ARG A 449 -10.37 16.96 -5.01
C ARG A 449 -9.24 15.93 -5.07
N VAL A 450 -8.62 15.79 -6.24
CA VAL A 450 -7.49 14.91 -6.51
C VAL A 450 -6.45 15.62 -7.37
N ARG A 451 -5.19 15.20 -7.24
CA ARG A 451 -4.09 15.66 -8.10
C ARG A 451 -3.05 14.57 -8.28
N VAL A 452 -2.34 14.61 -9.42
CA VAL A 452 -1.13 13.83 -9.66
C VAL A 452 0.05 14.76 -9.51
N VAL A 453 0.92 14.50 -8.53
CA VAL A 453 2.12 15.30 -8.29
C VAL A 453 3.33 14.62 -8.90
N LEU A 454 4.08 15.37 -9.70
CA LEU A 454 5.36 14.98 -10.26
C LEU A 454 6.48 15.69 -9.50
N ALA A 455 7.29 14.90 -8.80
CA ALA A 455 8.50 15.34 -8.14
C ALA A 455 9.72 15.04 -9.01
N THR A 456 10.47 16.09 -9.39
CA THR A 456 11.70 15.98 -10.19
C THR A 456 12.91 16.19 -9.28
N LEU A 457 13.82 15.22 -9.26
CA LEU A 457 15.08 15.27 -8.52
C LEU A 457 16.11 16.00 -9.40
N THR A 458 16.22 17.32 -9.22
CA THR A 458 16.73 18.24 -10.25
C THR A 458 18.23 18.14 -10.52
N THR A 459 18.96 17.45 -9.65
CA THR A 459 20.41 17.23 -9.78
C THR A 459 20.78 15.85 -10.28
N ARG A 460 19.80 14.95 -10.49
CA ARG A 460 20.07 13.60 -10.98
C ARG A 460 20.31 13.57 -12.48
N GLU A 461 21.26 12.74 -12.88
CA GLU A 461 21.44 12.36 -14.27
C GLU A 461 20.53 11.17 -14.60
N PRO A 462 19.86 11.15 -15.76
CA PRO A 462 19.08 10.01 -16.22
C PRO A 462 19.89 8.72 -16.23
N LEU A 463 19.36 7.70 -15.56
CA LEU A 463 19.97 6.38 -15.51
C LEU A 463 19.84 5.68 -16.86
N ASN A 464 20.92 5.01 -17.28
CA ASN A 464 20.92 4.10 -18.43
C ASN A 464 21.06 2.67 -17.92
N ILE A 465 19.91 2.02 -17.68
CA ILE A 465 19.86 0.70 -17.05
C ILE A 465 19.40 -0.33 -18.09
N PRO A 466 20.07 -1.49 -18.18
CA PRO A 466 19.59 -2.56 -19.05
C PRO A 466 18.21 -3.08 -18.60
N ALA A 467 17.51 -3.74 -19.51
CA ALA A 467 16.32 -4.50 -19.19
C ALA A 467 16.58 -5.46 -18.01
N VAL A 468 15.54 -5.73 -17.22
CA VAL A 468 15.65 -6.70 -16.12
C VAL A 468 15.64 -8.10 -16.72
N ASP A 469 16.56 -8.95 -16.24
CA ASP A 469 16.60 -10.35 -16.65
C ASP A 469 15.37 -11.08 -16.13
N LEU A 470 14.92 -12.07 -16.90
CA LEU A 470 13.84 -12.95 -16.50
C LEU A 470 14.19 -13.65 -15.17
N ILE A 471 13.33 -13.55 -14.17
CA ILE A 471 13.52 -14.27 -12.90
C ILE A 471 13.07 -15.74 -13.02
N SER A 472 13.41 -16.54 -12.02
CA SER A 472 12.96 -17.93 -11.93
C SER A 472 11.45 -18.01 -11.71
N ASP A 473 10.80 -19.01 -12.31
CA ASP A 473 9.41 -19.41 -12.00
C ASP A 473 9.30 -20.01 -10.57
N GLU A 474 10.43 -20.33 -9.92
CA GLU A 474 10.49 -20.96 -8.60
C GLU A 474 11.06 -20.01 -7.54
N VAL A 475 10.37 -19.94 -6.39
CA VAL A 475 10.81 -19.22 -5.18
C VAL A 475 11.16 -20.27 -4.11
N PRO A 476 12.44 -20.55 -3.83
CA PRO A 476 12.85 -21.73 -3.07
C PRO A 476 12.33 -21.81 -1.64
N TRP A 477 12.08 -20.67 -0.99
CA TRP A 477 11.54 -20.59 0.36
C TRP A 477 10.00 -20.53 0.40
N GLY A 478 9.35 -20.34 -0.75
CA GLY A 478 7.90 -20.34 -0.88
C GLY A 478 7.33 -21.74 -1.07
N VAL A 479 6.00 -21.86 -1.04
CA VAL A 479 5.31 -23.13 -1.27
C VAL A 479 4.62 -23.09 -2.62
N LYS A 480 4.93 -24.06 -3.49
CA LYS A 480 4.27 -24.19 -4.78
C LYS A 480 2.76 -24.31 -4.61
N TYR A 481 2.02 -23.45 -5.31
CA TYR A 481 0.57 -23.48 -5.28
C TYR A 481 0.03 -24.64 -6.12
N SER A 482 -0.98 -25.31 -5.58
CA SER A 482 -1.73 -26.36 -6.26
C SER A 482 -3.22 -26.01 -6.25
N PRO A 483 -3.88 -25.84 -7.41
CA PRO A 483 -5.31 -25.58 -7.48
C PRO A 483 -6.12 -26.63 -6.71
N GLY A 484 -7.16 -26.21 -6.01
CA GLY A 484 -7.98 -27.03 -5.11
C GLY A 484 -7.33 -27.37 -3.77
N GLY A 485 -6.07 -26.97 -3.55
CA GLY A 485 -5.41 -27.08 -2.26
C GLY A 485 -6.06 -26.17 -1.22
N ILE A 486 -6.08 -26.63 0.03
CA ILE A 486 -6.51 -25.83 1.17
C ILE A 486 -5.35 -24.90 1.55
N ASP A 487 -5.67 -23.64 1.83
CA ASP A 487 -4.68 -22.71 2.36
C ASP A 487 -4.22 -23.15 3.76
N PRO A 488 -2.90 -23.14 4.04
CA PRO A 488 -2.40 -23.53 5.33
C PRO A 488 -2.89 -22.55 6.38
N GLN A 489 -3.06 -23.05 7.60
CA GLN A 489 -3.21 -22.17 8.75
C GLN A 489 -1.85 -21.52 9.06
N ARG A 490 -1.89 -20.27 9.50
CA ARG A 490 -0.69 -19.60 10.01
C ARG A 490 -0.43 -20.19 11.41
N PRO A 491 0.76 -20.75 11.69
CA PRO A 491 1.04 -21.26 13.02
C PRO A 491 0.99 -20.11 14.03
N GLU A 492 0.26 -20.32 15.12
CA GLU A 492 0.19 -19.41 16.26
C GLU A 492 0.84 -20.09 17.48
N PRO A 493 1.47 -19.33 18.40
CA PRO A 493 1.97 -19.90 19.64
C PRO A 493 0.81 -20.44 20.47
N THR A 494 1.02 -21.59 21.11
CA THR A 494 0.00 -22.19 21.98
C THR A 494 -0.30 -21.33 23.20
N PRO A 495 -1.54 -21.31 23.71
CA PRO A 495 -1.84 -20.70 25.01
C PRO A 495 -0.95 -21.25 26.12
N GLY A 496 -0.51 -20.39 27.03
CA GLY A 496 0.43 -20.74 28.09
C GLY A 496 1.14 -19.55 28.71
N ASN A 497 2.01 -19.86 29.68
CA ASN A 497 2.86 -18.88 30.35
C ASN A 497 4.31 -19.08 29.91
N TYR A 498 4.93 -18.00 29.43
CA TYR A 498 6.24 -17.99 28.83
C TYR A 498 7.12 -16.87 29.40
N THR A 499 8.42 -17.01 29.20
CA THR A 499 9.41 -15.97 29.46
C THR A 499 10.04 -15.55 28.13
N LEU A 500 10.02 -14.24 27.86
CA LEU A 500 10.76 -13.62 26.76
C LEU A 500 12.03 -12.99 27.33
N MET A 501 13.20 -13.51 26.96
CA MET A 501 14.47 -12.91 27.36
C MET A 501 14.80 -11.71 26.47
N GLY A 502 15.25 -10.60 27.07
CA GLY A 502 15.82 -9.49 26.31
C GLY A 502 17.14 -9.92 25.66
N LEU A 503 17.42 -9.45 24.45
CA LEU A 503 18.67 -9.79 23.76
C LEU A 503 19.93 -9.29 24.48
N SER A 504 19.80 -8.26 25.32
CA SER A 504 20.89 -7.75 26.16
C SER A 504 20.69 -8.13 27.63
N CYS A 505 19.56 -7.75 28.23
CA CYS A 505 19.26 -8.03 29.63
C CYS A 505 17.76 -7.90 29.94
N GLY A 506 17.39 -8.25 31.18
CA GLY A 506 16.00 -8.27 31.61
C GLY A 506 15.19 -9.36 30.91
N TYR A 507 13.91 -9.41 31.25
CA TYR A 507 12.97 -10.39 30.69
C TYR A 507 11.54 -9.86 30.75
N ALA A 508 10.63 -10.54 30.08
CA ALA A 508 9.20 -10.32 30.20
C ALA A 508 8.48 -11.63 30.50
N ASP A 509 7.53 -11.59 31.43
CA ASP A 509 6.56 -12.67 31.63
C ASP A 509 5.43 -12.48 30.61
N VAL A 510 5.14 -13.50 29.81
CA VAL A 510 4.14 -13.48 28.75
C VAL A 510 3.09 -14.55 29.04
N GLU A 511 1.84 -14.13 29.20
CA GLU A 511 0.69 -15.02 29.30
C GLU A 511 -0.13 -14.90 28.01
N ILE A 512 -0.33 -16.04 27.33
CA ILE A 512 -1.18 -16.17 26.15
C ILE A 512 -2.40 -17.00 26.55
N ILE A 513 -3.59 -16.43 26.43
CA ILE A 513 -4.85 -17.08 26.77
C ILE A 513 -5.61 -17.42 25.48
N GLY A 514 -6.07 -18.67 25.40
CA GLY A 514 -6.89 -19.15 24.30
C GLY A 514 -8.35 -18.75 24.45
N GLY A 515 -9.05 -18.59 23.33
CA GLY A 515 -10.50 -18.53 23.26
C GLY A 515 -11.12 -19.91 23.09
N ASP A 516 -12.46 -19.94 23.07
CA ASP A 516 -13.24 -21.18 22.90
C ASP A 516 -13.04 -21.86 21.54
N ASP A 517 -12.48 -21.15 20.56
CA ASP A 517 -12.26 -21.59 19.18
C ASP A 517 -10.79 -21.86 18.84
N GLU A 518 -9.97 -22.16 19.87
CA GLU A 518 -8.52 -22.41 19.76
C GLU A 518 -7.69 -21.19 19.30
N SER A 519 -8.31 -20.04 19.05
CA SER A 519 -7.61 -18.78 18.74
C SER A 519 -7.05 -18.12 20.00
N ILE A 520 -6.10 -17.18 19.84
CA ILE A 520 -5.67 -16.33 20.96
C ILE A 520 -6.72 -15.25 21.23
N SER A 521 -7.21 -15.17 22.47
CA SER A 521 -8.22 -14.21 22.91
C SER A 521 -7.64 -13.06 23.75
N GLU A 522 -6.59 -13.35 24.52
CA GLU A 522 -5.94 -12.37 25.40
C GLU A 522 -4.43 -12.63 25.49
N ILE A 523 -3.68 -11.55 25.58
CA ILE A 523 -2.23 -11.55 25.79
C ILE A 523 -1.91 -10.56 26.90
N SER A 524 -1.21 -11.02 27.93
CA SER A 524 -0.68 -10.19 29.01
C SER A 524 0.84 -10.29 29.04
N VAL A 525 1.52 -9.15 29.18
CA VAL A 525 2.98 -9.06 29.23
C VAL A 525 3.38 -8.19 30.41
N VAL A 526 4.31 -8.67 31.24
CA VAL A 526 4.93 -7.90 32.33
C VAL A 526 6.43 -7.82 32.08
N TYR A 527 6.95 -6.61 31.90
CA TYR A 527 8.35 -6.34 31.61
C TYR A 527 9.14 -6.04 32.88
N HIS A 528 10.29 -6.68 33.02
CA HIS A 528 11.22 -6.52 34.14
C HIS A 528 12.58 -6.05 33.62
N GLU A 529 12.76 -4.73 33.55
CA GLU A 529 13.97 -4.09 32.99
C GLU A 529 14.39 -4.68 31.63
N PHE A 530 13.39 -5.01 30.81
CA PHE A 530 13.58 -5.67 29.52
C PHE A 530 14.38 -4.78 28.56
N SER A 531 15.42 -5.34 27.93
CA SER A 531 16.25 -4.62 26.97
C SER A 531 16.81 -5.54 25.87
N ASP A 532 16.51 -5.19 24.62
CA ASP A 532 17.10 -5.80 23.43
C ASP A 532 18.43 -5.14 23.01
N ASP A 533 18.65 -3.88 23.37
CA ASP A 533 19.77 -3.06 22.86
C ASP A 533 20.81 -2.68 23.93
N GLY A 534 20.52 -2.97 25.21
CA GLY A 534 21.39 -2.64 26.35
C GLY A 534 21.44 -1.14 26.69
N SER A 535 20.60 -0.32 26.04
CA SER A 535 20.57 1.13 26.25
C SER A 535 19.18 1.71 26.50
N THR A 536 18.16 0.90 26.29
CA THR A 536 16.75 1.20 26.53
C THR A 536 16.18 0.11 27.42
N PHE A 537 15.57 0.49 28.54
CA PHE A 537 15.09 -0.43 29.57
C PHE A 537 13.60 -0.19 29.78
N MET A 538 12.80 -1.24 29.63
CA MET A 538 11.35 -1.17 29.74
C MET A 538 10.85 -1.96 30.95
N SER A 539 9.95 -1.34 31.71
CA SER A 539 9.33 -1.90 32.90
C SER A 539 7.84 -1.53 32.93
N GLY A 540 6.99 -2.44 33.42
CA GLY A 540 5.54 -2.24 33.48
C GLY A 540 4.76 -3.40 32.85
N SER A 541 3.49 -3.18 32.51
CA SER A 541 2.63 -4.23 31.94
C SER A 541 1.74 -3.76 30.79
N GLU A 542 1.44 -4.67 29.88
CA GLU A 542 0.39 -4.53 28.88
C GLU A 542 -0.49 -5.78 28.82
N THR A 543 -1.81 -5.58 28.78
CA THR A 543 -2.80 -6.63 28.52
C THR A 543 -3.70 -6.21 27.37
N VAL A 544 -3.86 -7.09 26.39
CA VAL A 544 -4.76 -6.87 25.25
C VAL A 544 -5.72 -8.04 25.17
N ARG A 545 -7.02 -7.75 25.12
CA ARG A 545 -8.07 -8.70 24.74
C ARG A 545 -8.57 -8.33 23.36
N ALA A 546 -8.84 -9.32 22.52
CA ALA A 546 -9.39 -9.08 21.19
C ALA A 546 -10.65 -9.91 20.95
N THR A 547 -11.67 -9.25 20.40
CA THR A 547 -12.85 -9.92 19.88
C THR A 547 -13.12 -9.46 18.45
N PHE A 548 -13.72 -10.33 17.65
CA PHE A 548 -13.99 -10.10 16.24
C PHE A 548 -15.49 -10.27 15.99
N PRO A 549 -16.30 -9.22 16.21
CA PRO A 549 -17.75 -9.29 16.03
C PRO A 549 -18.17 -9.62 14.59
N SER A 550 -17.35 -9.29 13.60
CA SER A 550 -17.49 -9.71 12.20
C SER A 550 -16.11 -9.92 11.56
N LEU A 551 -16.08 -10.37 10.30
CA LEU A 551 -14.82 -10.61 9.57
C LEU A 551 -13.93 -9.35 9.46
N THR A 552 -14.54 -8.18 9.45
CA THR A 552 -13.87 -6.89 9.23
C THR A 552 -13.87 -6.01 10.47
N LEU A 553 -14.79 -6.24 11.40
CA LEU A 553 -14.90 -5.47 12.63
C LEU A 553 -14.05 -6.10 13.74
N SER A 554 -13.12 -5.32 14.28
CA SER A 554 -12.28 -5.72 15.40
C SER A 554 -12.61 -4.87 16.63
N HIS A 555 -12.61 -5.50 17.79
CA HIS A 555 -12.70 -4.82 19.09
C HIS A 555 -11.54 -5.26 19.97
N VAL A 556 -10.90 -4.30 20.65
CA VAL A 556 -9.88 -4.59 21.66
C VAL A 556 -10.15 -3.89 22.97
N ASP A 557 -9.87 -4.59 24.06
CA ASP A 557 -9.71 -4.00 25.39
C ASP A 557 -8.21 -4.00 25.71
N TRP A 558 -7.62 -2.81 25.82
CA TRP A 558 -6.20 -2.62 26.04
C TRP A 558 -5.96 -1.95 27.40
N TYR A 559 -5.10 -2.54 28.20
CA TYR A 559 -4.59 -1.98 29.45
C TYR A 559 -3.07 -1.83 29.33
N SER A 560 -2.54 -0.62 29.54
CA SER A 560 -1.11 -0.35 29.41
C SER A 560 -0.65 0.54 30.57
N ASP A 561 0.41 0.13 31.25
CA ASP A 561 1.20 0.95 32.17
C ASP A 561 2.67 0.63 31.94
N LEU A 562 3.22 1.19 30.87
CA LEU A 562 4.62 1.03 30.52
C LEU A 562 5.43 2.27 30.87
N THR A 563 6.67 2.01 31.27
CA THR A 563 7.72 3.01 31.46
C THR A 563 8.99 2.55 30.75
N GLN A 564 9.72 3.50 30.20
CA GLN A 564 11.01 3.28 29.57
C GLN A 564 12.01 4.34 30.01
N ALA A 565 13.23 3.89 30.27
CA ALA A 565 14.38 4.72 30.62
C ALA A 565 15.58 4.36 29.72
N GLY A 566 16.64 5.18 29.79
CA GLY A 566 17.84 5.02 28.98
C GLY A 566 17.93 6.11 27.91
N ARG A 567 17.94 5.73 26.62
CA ARG A 567 18.05 6.67 25.49
C ARG A 567 16.94 7.71 25.41
N SER A 568 15.72 7.31 25.75
CA SER A 568 14.55 8.19 25.86
C SER A 568 13.80 7.85 27.14
N LYS A 569 13.15 8.86 27.73
CA LYS A 569 12.23 8.68 28.85
C LYS A 569 10.81 8.66 28.30
N SER A 570 10.21 7.47 28.24
CA SER A 570 8.91 7.28 27.60
C SER A 570 7.92 6.56 28.49
N THR A 571 6.63 6.80 28.29
CA THR A 571 5.54 6.04 28.92
C THR A 571 4.43 5.78 27.93
N LYS A 572 3.79 4.61 27.99
CA LYS A 572 2.55 4.31 27.28
C LYS A 572 1.52 3.89 28.33
N ARG A 573 0.42 4.64 28.43
CA ARG A 573 -0.54 4.50 29.53
C ARG A 573 -1.96 4.56 29.03
N THR A 574 -2.80 3.68 29.55
CA THR A 574 -4.25 3.76 29.38
C THR A 574 -4.91 4.47 30.56
N SER A 575 -6.18 4.90 30.40
CA SER A 575 -7.01 5.29 31.54
C SER A 575 -7.26 4.10 32.49
N SER A 576 -7.75 4.38 33.71
CA SER A 576 -7.93 3.37 34.75
C SER A 576 -8.95 2.27 34.38
N ASP A 577 -9.92 2.59 33.53
CA ASP A 577 -10.90 1.66 32.98
C ASP A 577 -10.37 0.87 31.77
N GLY A 578 -9.24 1.29 31.19
CA GLY A 578 -8.65 0.73 29.97
C GLY A 578 -8.92 1.58 28.73
N PHE A 579 -8.38 1.16 27.60
CA PHE A 579 -8.67 1.70 26.28
C PHE A 579 -9.44 0.66 25.45
N HIS A 580 -10.66 1.01 25.05
CA HIS A 580 -11.59 0.08 24.40
C HIS A 580 -11.85 0.56 22.98
N LEU A 581 -11.23 -0.06 21.96
CA LEU A 581 -11.32 0.39 20.57
C LEU A 581 -12.12 -0.59 19.73
N THR A 582 -13.11 -0.08 19.01
CA THR A 582 -13.80 -0.78 17.93
C THR A 582 -13.51 -0.09 16.61
N ILE A 583 -13.02 -0.84 15.63
CA ILE A 583 -12.74 -0.31 14.29
C ILE A 583 -12.90 -1.39 13.23
N ASP A 584 -13.46 -1.01 12.09
CA ASP A 584 -13.61 -1.88 10.93
C ASP A 584 -12.42 -1.68 9.97
N VAL A 585 -11.80 -2.77 9.54
CA VAL A 585 -10.57 -2.75 8.73
C VAL A 585 -10.78 -2.23 7.31
N LEU A 586 -12.03 -2.19 6.81
CA LEU A 586 -12.35 -1.67 5.48
C LEU A 586 -12.79 -0.20 5.52
N THR A 587 -13.49 0.23 6.58
CA THR A 587 -13.98 1.62 6.68
C THR A 587 -13.10 2.53 7.53
N ASN A 588 -12.34 1.98 8.48
CA ASN A 588 -11.37 2.71 9.29
C ASN A 588 -11.93 3.96 9.99
N ILE A 589 -13.06 3.82 10.69
CA ILE A 589 -13.62 4.88 11.54
C ILE A 589 -13.29 4.57 13.00
N PHE A 590 -12.54 5.45 13.65
CA PHE A 590 -12.10 5.32 15.04
C PHE A 590 -13.28 5.48 16.02
N GLN A 591 -13.50 4.47 16.88
CA GLN A 591 -14.45 4.53 17.98
C GLN A 591 -13.83 3.92 19.23
N ALA A 592 -13.57 4.72 20.24
CA ALA A 592 -13.02 4.27 21.50
C ALA A 592 -13.73 4.82 22.74
N ASN A 593 -13.66 4.06 23.83
CA ASN A 593 -13.91 4.53 25.19
C ASN A 593 -12.61 4.41 26.01
N GLY A 594 -12.43 5.30 27.00
CA GLY A 594 -11.16 5.45 27.70
C GLY A 594 -10.07 6.11 26.85
N THR A 595 -8.85 6.16 27.37
CA THR A 595 -7.71 6.80 26.69
C THR A 595 -6.50 5.89 26.61
N MET A 596 -5.70 6.06 25.55
CA MET A 596 -4.33 5.58 25.44
C MET A 596 -3.44 6.74 25.00
N ASN A 597 -2.42 6.99 25.80
CA ASN A 597 -1.48 8.08 25.60
C ASN A 597 -0.06 7.55 25.62
N THR A 598 0.77 8.07 24.72
CA THR A 598 2.22 7.85 24.76
C THR A 598 2.92 9.18 25.02
N THR A 599 3.84 9.20 25.99
CA THR A 599 4.70 10.35 26.26
C THR A 599 6.13 9.98 25.91
N ILE A 600 6.84 10.80 25.13
CA ILE A 600 8.25 10.61 24.77
C ILE A 600 8.99 11.89 25.13
N ASP A 601 9.97 11.79 26.03
CA ASP A 601 10.79 12.92 26.48
C ASP A 601 9.98 14.17 26.89
N GLY A 602 8.81 13.93 27.51
CA GLY A 602 7.89 14.96 27.98
C GLY A 602 6.86 15.43 26.95
N HIS A 603 6.96 15.03 25.69
CA HIS A 603 5.94 15.30 24.67
C HIS A 603 4.82 14.25 24.71
N LEU A 604 3.57 14.70 24.86
CA LEU A 604 2.39 13.85 24.96
C LEU A 604 1.71 13.67 23.60
N TYR A 605 1.55 12.42 23.17
CA TYR A 605 0.76 12.01 22.02
C TYR A 605 -0.54 11.36 22.48
N THR A 606 -1.68 11.83 21.95
CA THR A 606 -3.02 11.37 22.32
C THR A 606 -3.73 10.71 21.15
N GLN A 607 -4.61 9.76 21.44
CA GLN A 607 -5.44 9.12 20.42
C GLN A 607 -6.36 10.11 19.66
N PRO A 608 -6.86 9.73 18.48
CA PRO A 608 -7.84 10.52 17.72
C PRO A 608 -9.18 10.68 18.45
N ALA A 609 -9.96 11.66 18.02
CA ALA A 609 -11.35 11.78 18.47
C ALA A 609 -12.22 10.67 17.85
N ASN A 610 -13.33 10.31 18.51
CA ASN A 610 -14.29 9.37 17.93
C ASN A 610 -14.91 9.92 16.65
N ARG A 611 -15.26 8.99 15.73
CA ARG A 611 -15.77 9.28 14.39
C ARG A 611 -14.73 9.97 13.48
N THR A 612 -13.44 9.76 13.77
CA THR A 612 -12.31 10.21 12.96
C THR A 612 -11.36 9.08 12.59
#